data_AF-A0A087TAX9-F1
#
_entry.id   AF-A0A087TAX9-F1
#
_cell.length_a   1.000
_cell.length_b   1.000
_cell.length_c   1.000
_cell.angle_alpha   90.00
_cell.angle_beta   90.00
_cell.angle_gamma   90.00
#
_symmetry.space_group_name_H-M   'P 1'
#
loop_
_entity.id
_entity.type
_entity.pdbx_description
1 polymer ?
#
loop_
_entity_poly.entity_id
_entity_poly.type
_entity_poly.pdbx_seq_one_letter_code
_entity_poly.pdbx_strand_id
1 'polypeptide(L)'
;MQSIQLPPPTVDKIVSVCCCLHNFLRERPSRQLYTPGELVDHKDEEFNFVPGLWRSQQSNNKMKALSKQNGYNTGSVEARLTGQRICNYVNNEGKVKW
;
A
#
# COMPACT_ATOMS: atom_id res chain seq x y z
N MET A 1 -3.31 5.54 -22.36
CA MET A 1 -2.63 5.65 -21.06
C MET A 1 -1.15 5.74 -21.35
N GLN A 2 -0.53 6.91 -21.11
CA GLN A 2 0.87 7.14 -21.46
C GLN A 2 1.73 6.84 -20.22
N SER A 3 2.76 6.00 -20.37
CA SER A 3 3.66 5.66 -19.26
C SER A 3 4.52 6.87 -18.89
N ILE A 4 4.68 7.13 -17.59
CA ILE A 4 5.57 8.19 -17.10
C ILE A 4 7.01 7.78 -17.41
N GLN A 5 7.71 8.61 -18.19
CA GLN A 5 9.11 8.40 -18.53
C GLN A 5 9.99 9.06 -17.46
N LEU A 6 10.61 8.26 -16.60
CA LEU A 6 11.54 8.73 -15.57
C LEU A 6 12.95 8.20 -15.83
N PRO A 7 14.01 8.96 -15.51
CA PRO A 7 15.37 8.46 -15.55
C PRO A 7 15.53 7.21 -14.66
N PRO A 8 16.33 6.19 -15.05
CA PRO A 8 16.51 4.97 -14.27
C PRO A 8 16.86 5.21 -12.78
N PRO A 9 17.76 6.15 -12.41
CA PRO A 9 18.06 6.40 -11.01
C PRO A 9 16.86 6.90 -10.19
N THR A 10 15.91 7.57 -10.82
CA THR A 10 14.67 8.02 -10.18
C THR A 10 13.73 6.84 -9.96
N VAL A 11 13.63 5.93 -10.95
CA VAL A 11 12.83 4.71 -10.83
C VAL A 11 13.34 3.85 -9.68
N ASP A 12 14.66 3.66 -9.56
CA ASP A 12 15.25 2.86 -8.49
C ASP A 12 14.93 3.42 -7.10
N LYS A 13 14.97 4.75 -6.94
CA LYS A 13 14.58 5.43 -5.71
C LYS A 13 13.10 5.22 -5.40
N ILE A 14 12.22 5.37 -6.40
CA ILE A 14 10.78 5.18 -6.21
C ILE A 14 10.49 3.75 -5.77
N VAL A 15 11.05 2.75 -6.47
CA VAL A 15 10.86 1.34 -6.12
C VAL A 15 11.36 1.06 -4.70
N SER A 16 12.55 1.57 -4.35
CA SER A 16 13.12 1.40 -3.01
C SER A 16 12.24 2.01 -1.93
N VAL A 17 11.75 3.23 -2.13
CA VAL A 17 10.83 3.89 -1.19
C VAL A 17 9.51 3.13 -1.07
N CYS A 18 8.95 2.64 -2.18
CA CYS A 18 7.74 1.81 -2.17
C CYS A 18 7.96 0.52 -1.36
N CYS A 19 9.10 -0.16 -1.52
CA CYS A 19 9.45 -1.34 -0.74
C CYS A 19 9.60 -1.02 0.75
N CYS A 20 10.31 0.05 1.11
CA CYS A 20 10.45 0.49 2.50
C CYS A 20 9.09 0.82 3.13
N LEU A 21 8.24 1.55 2.40
CA LEU A 21 6.90 1.90 2.86
C LEU A 21 6.01 0.66 3.03
N HIS A 22 6.05 -0.27 2.07
CA HIS A 22 5.32 -1.53 2.14
C HIS A 22 5.73 -2.35 3.38
N ASN A 23 7.05 -2.46 3.63
CA ASN A 23 7.58 -3.16 4.78
C ASN A 23 7.12 -2.50 6.09
N PHE A 24 7.26 -1.18 6.20
CA PHE A 24 6.79 -0.41 7.35
C PHE A 24 5.30 -0.60 7.62
N LEU A 25 4.45 -0.54 6.58
CA LEU A 25 3.00 -0.72 6.73
C LEU A 25 2.61 -2.16 7.11
N ARG A 26 3.43 -3.15 6.72
CA ARG A 26 3.26 -4.55 7.12
C ARG A 26 3.79 -4.87 8.51
N GLU A 27 4.48 -3.96 9.17
CA GLU A 27 4.77 -4.08 10.60
C GLU A 27 3.49 -3.90 11.43
N ARG A 28 3.48 -4.44 12.65
CA ARG A 28 2.36 -4.24 13.57
C ARG A 28 2.40 -2.79 14.08
N PRO A 29 1.26 -2.10 14.23
CA PRO A 29 -0.11 -2.63 14.21
C PRO A 29 -0.83 -2.53 12.86
N SER A 30 -0.28 -1.84 11.86
CA SER A 30 -0.99 -1.50 10.61
C SER A 30 -1.19 -2.67 9.66
N ARG A 31 -0.52 -3.81 9.86
CA ARG A 31 -0.63 -5.01 9.01
C ARG A 31 -2.06 -5.37 8.62
N GLN A 32 -2.98 -5.46 9.60
CA GLN A 32 -4.35 -5.89 9.33
C GLN A 32 -5.19 -4.83 8.59
N LEU A 33 -4.79 -3.56 8.67
CA LEU A 33 -5.44 -2.47 7.94
C LEU A 33 -4.91 -2.36 6.51
N TYR A 34 -3.60 -2.50 6.32
CA TYR A 34 -2.93 -2.31 5.04
C TYR A 34 -2.98 -3.57 4.15
N THR A 35 -2.71 -4.75 4.73
CA THR A 35 -2.75 -6.05 4.06
C THR A 35 -3.45 -7.08 4.96
N PRO A 36 -4.79 -7.01 5.11
CA PRO A 36 -5.56 -8.06 5.77
C PRO A 36 -5.19 -9.44 5.18
N GLY A 37 -5.07 -10.46 6.03
CA GLY A 37 -4.62 -11.80 5.63
C GLY A 37 -5.43 -12.37 4.45
N GLU A 38 -6.72 -12.07 4.42
CA GLU A 38 -7.64 -12.51 3.37
C GLU A 38 -7.32 -11.94 1.97
N LEU A 39 -6.59 -10.83 1.84
CA LEU A 39 -6.31 -10.23 0.53
C LEU A 39 -5.19 -10.93 -0.24
N VAL A 40 -4.40 -11.76 0.43
CA VAL A 40 -3.25 -12.46 -0.17
C VAL A 40 -3.30 -13.93 0.22
N ASP A 41 -2.59 -14.75 -0.54
CA ASP A 41 -2.37 -16.12 -0.12
C ASP A 41 -1.55 -16.12 1.18
N HIS A 42 -1.98 -16.86 2.19
CA HIS A 42 -1.30 -16.95 3.48
C HIS A 42 -1.38 -18.37 4.06
N LYS A 43 -0.72 -18.58 5.20
CA LYS A 43 -0.85 -19.80 5.98
C LYS A 43 -1.66 -19.52 7.24
N ASP A 44 -2.55 -20.44 7.59
CA ASP A 44 -3.22 -20.42 8.90
C ASP A 44 -2.25 -20.86 10.02
N GLU A 45 -2.74 -20.88 11.26
CA GLU A 45 -1.96 -21.28 12.44
C GLU A 45 -1.52 -22.75 12.36
N GLU A 46 -2.25 -23.57 11.61
CA GLU A 46 -1.98 -24.98 11.33
C GLU A 46 -1.08 -25.20 10.10
N PHE A 47 -0.51 -24.13 9.53
CA PHE A 47 0.35 -24.12 8.34
C PHE A 47 -0.30 -24.58 7.03
N ASN A 48 -1.63 -24.70 6.99
CA ASN A 48 -2.35 -24.99 5.75
C ASN A 48 -2.32 -23.77 4.83
N PHE A 49 -2.35 -24.03 3.53
CA PHE A 49 -2.44 -22.98 2.53
C PHE A 49 -3.87 -22.42 2.49
N VAL A 50 -4.00 -21.11 2.72
CA VAL A 50 -5.26 -20.38 2.60
C VAL A 50 -5.19 -19.48 1.35
N PRO A 51 -6.02 -19.73 0.33
CA PRO A 51 -6.09 -18.87 -0.85
C PRO A 51 -6.64 -17.48 -0.50
N GLY A 52 -6.03 -16.43 -1.05
CA GLY A 52 -6.54 -15.07 -0.89
C GLY A 52 -7.86 -14.84 -1.63
N LEU A 53 -8.72 -13.98 -1.08
CA LEU A 53 -10.02 -13.57 -1.63
C LEU A 53 -9.94 -13.05 -3.06
N TRP A 54 -8.81 -12.51 -3.48
CA TRP A 54 -8.63 -12.06 -4.87
C TRP A 54 -8.85 -13.19 -5.88
N ARG A 55 -8.63 -14.46 -5.50
CA ARG A 55 -8.87 -15.64 -6.34
C ARG A 55 -10.35 -15.97 -6.49
N SER A 56 -11.16 -15.71 -5.46
CA SER A 56 -12.62 -15.93 -5.49
C SER A 56 -13.38 -14.72 -6.06
N GLN A 57 -12.74 -13.56 -6.16
CA GLN A 57 -13.28 -12.35 -6.81
C GLN A 57 -13.29 -12.43 -8.35
N GLN A 58 -13.66 -13.59 -8.92
CA GLN A 58 -14.06 -13.71 -10.33
C GLN A 58 -15.42 -13.02 -10.55
N SER A 59 -15.45 -11.69 -10.46
CA SER A 59 -16.50 -10.94 -11.14
C SER A 59 -16.14 -10.88 -12.62
N ASN A 60 -17.10 -11.17 -13.50
CA ASN A 60 -16.98 -11.20 -14.97
C ASN A 60 -16.37 -9.93 -15.63
N ASN A 61 -16.06 -8.89 -14.84
CA ASN A 61 -15.25 -7.76 -15.22
C ASN A 61 -14.01 -7.71 -14.31
N LYS A 62 -12.82 -7.95 -14.90
CA LYS A 62 -11.49 -7.90 -14.24
C LYS A 62 -11.12 -6.51 -13.67
N MET A 63 -12.00 -5.52 -13.86
CA MET A 63 -11.87 -4.17 -13.35
C MET A 63 -13.25 -3.74 -12.85
N LYS A 64 -13.41 -3.61 -11.53
CA LYS A 64 -14.62 -2.99 -10.96
C LYS A 64 -14.57 -1.51 -11.31
N ALA A 65 -15.65 -0.98 -11.88
CA ALA A 65 -15.80 0.46 -12.01
C ALA A 65 -15.74 1.06 -10.60
N LEU A 66 -14.72 1.88 -10.34
CA LEU A 66 -14.67 2.65 -9.10
C LEU A 66 -15.90 3.57 -9.09
N SER A 67 -16.68 3.54 -8.01
CA SER A 67 -17.74 4.52 -7.83
C SER A 67 -17.09 5.91 -7.84
N LYS A 68 -17.74 6.88 -8.49
CA LYS A 68 -17.33 8.28 -8.34
C LYS A 68 -17.41 8.61 -6.85
N GLN A 69 -16.27 8.85 -6.22
CA GLN A 69 -16.26 9.40 -4.88
C GLN A 69 -16.76 10.84 -4.98
N ASN A 70 -18.03 11.06 -4.67
CA ASN A 70 -18.56 12.40 -4.43
C ASN A 70 -18.10 12.84 -3.04
N GLY A 71 -16.85 13.28 -2.93
CA GLY A 71 -16.25 13.68 -1.66
C GLY A 71 -15.28 14.82 -1.83
N TYR A 72 -15.43 15.84 -0.99
CA TYR A 72 -14.45 16.89 -0.77
C TYR A 72 -13.10 16.28 -0.33
N ASN A 73 -11.98 16.96 -0.57
CA ASN A 73 -10.61 16.54 -0.21
C ASN A 73 -10.36 16.45 1.32
N THR A 74 -11.35 16.04 2.11
CA THR A 74 -11.26 15.86 3.55
C THR A 74 -11.02 14.38 3.82
N GLY A 75 -9.75 13.95 3.73
CA GLY A 75 -9.34 12.67 4.29
C GLY A 75 -9.70 12.59 5.78
N SER A 76 -9.93 11.38 6.31
CA SER A 76 -10.22 11.22 7.74
C SER A 76 -9.06 11.71 8.60
N VAL A 77 -9.34 12.06 9.85
CA VAL A 77 -8.30 12.50 10.81
C VAL A 77 -7.24 11.41 10.97
N GLU A 78 -7.66 10.15 10.99
CA GLU A 78 -6.82 8.96 11.07
C GLU A 78 -5.89 8.84 9.85
N ALA A 79 -6.39 9.10 8.65
CA ALA A 79 -5.57 9.10 7.42
C ALA A 79 -4.50 10.19 7.48
N ARG A 80 -4.85 11.39 7.96
CA ARG A 80 -3.90 12.49 8.14
C ARG A 80 -2.81 12.14 9.15
N LEU A 81 -3.19 11.60 10.31
CA LEU A 81 -2.24 11.19 11.36
C LEU A 81 -1.31 10.07 10.88
N THR A 82 -1.84 9.12 10.10
CA THR A 82 -1.06 8.06 9.46
C THR A 82 -0.02 8.63 8.50
N GLY A 83 -0.41 9.61 7.67
CA GLY A 83 0.50 10.32 6.76
C GLY A 83 1.63 11.05 7.51
N GLN A 84 1.32 11.72 8.62
CA GLN A 84 2.32 12.39 9.45
C GLN A 84 3.32 11.40 10.06
N ARG A 85 2.84 10.25 10.56
CA ARG A 85 3.70 9.19 11.10
C ARG A 85 4.68 8.67 10.07
N ILE A 86 4.23 8.42 8.84
CA ILE A 86 5.07 7.97 7.73
C ILE A 86 6.08 9.06 7.35
N CYS A 87 5.64 10.31 7.24
CA CYS A 87 6.51 11.45 6.93
C CYS A 87 7.67 11.55 7.93
N ASN A 88 7.37 11.43 9.23
CA ASN A 88 8.40 11.46 10.27
C ASN A 88 9.35 10.26 10.15
N TYR A 89 8.83 9.04 9.96
CA TYR A 89 9.67 7.85 9.80
C TYR A 89 10.67 7.98 8.63
N VAL A 90 10.20 8.48 7.48
CA VAL A 90 11.01 8.58 6.26
C VAL A 90 11.98 9.77 6.30
N ASN A 91 11.64 10.86 6.99
CA ASN A 91 12.38 12.13 6.89
C ASN A 91 13.29 12.48 8.08
N ASN A 92 13.43 11.60 9.08
CA ASN A 92 14.16 11.94 10.32
C ASN A 92 15.69 11.72 10.24
N GLU A 93 16.19 10.56 9.79
CA GLU A 93 17.65 10.28 9.75
C GLU A 93 18.10 9.89 8.33
N GLY A 94 19.19 10.51 7.83
CA GLY A 94 19.71 10.29 6.47
C GLY A 94 19.15 11.21 5.38
N LYS A 95 18.56 12.35 5.76
CA LYS A 95 17.90 13.30 4.84
C LYS A 95 18.87 13.81 3.77
N VAL A 96 18.63 13.44 2.51
CA VAL A 96 19.31 14.04 1.35
C VAL A 96 18.79 15.47 1.22
N LYS A 97 19.69 16.48 1.20
CA LYS A 97 19.30 17.85 0.86
C LYS A 97 18.75 17.83 -0.57
N TRP A 98 17.53 18.33 -0.72
CA TRP A 98 16.97 18.62 -2.04
C TRP A 98 17.84 19.63 -2.78
#